data_AF-A0A9D6G509-F1
#
_entry.id   AF-A0A9D6G509-F1
#
_cell.length_a   1.000
_cell.length_b   1.000
_cell.length_c   1.000
_cell.angle_alpha   90.00
_cell.angle_beta   90.00
_cell.angle_gamma   90.00
#
_symmetry.space_group_name_H-M   'P 1'
#
loop_
_entity.id
_entity.type
_entity.pdbx_description
1 polymer ?
#
loop_
_entity_poly.entity_id
_entity_poly.type
_entity_poly.pdbx_seq_one_letter_code
_entity_poly.pdbx_strand_id
1 'polypeptide(L)'
;MVLPALRERRRIDRLLTSFFAGYRPAEFRRAVVSISRYYNLPTPKVAWFEYLDWGKSGGRTYEDGKIHLVHPENWKRGRKYNSERRWINTVYHELGHYIFWVDAERKANTFAYRMVRGVNGDGARNGRQRRRAR
;
A
#
# COMPACT_ATOMS: atom_id res chain seq x y z
N MET A 1 3.38 4.76 6.98
CA MET A 1 2.16 5.07 6.22
C MET A 1 0.97 4.99 7.17
N VAL A 2 0.05 5.94 7.16
CA VAL A 2 -1.20 5.79 7.93
C VAL A 2 -2.02 4.71 7.21
N LEU A 3 -2.51 3.71 7.95
CA LEU A 3 -3.34 2.64 7.39
C LEU A 3 -4.83 2.98 7.60
N PRO A 4 -5.75 2.53 6.73
CA PRO A 4 -7.17 2.65 6.98
C PRO A 4 -7.57 2.02 8.31
N ALA A 5 -8.65 2.52 8.91
CA ALA A 5 -9.22 1.94 10.12
C ALA A 5 -9.49 0.43 9.93
N LEU A 6 -9.39 -0.34 11.03
CA LEU A 6 -9.53 -1.80 10.96
C LEU A 6 -10.84 -2.25 10.31
N ARG A 7 -11.93 -1.51 10.52
CA ARG A 7 -13.22 -1.76 9.88
C ARG A 7 -13.14 -1.70 8.34
N GLU A 8 -12.48 -0.68 7.80
CA GLU A 8 -12.33 -0.53 6.34
C GLU A 8 -11.38 -1.59 5.78
N ARG A 9 -10.30 -1.91 6.50
CA ARG A 9 -9.40 -3.03 6.12
C ARG A 9 -10.15 -4.36 6.05
N ARG A 10 -11.00 -4.68 7.03
CA ARG A 10 -11.85 -5.89 7.02
C ARG A 10 -12.86 -5.88 5.87
N ARG A 11 -13.35 -4.71 5.46
CA ARG A 11 -14.25 -4.58 4.31
C ARG A 11 -13.51 -4.86 3.00
N ILE A 12 -12.34 -4.25 2.82
CA ILE A 12 -11.47 -4.47 1.65
C ILE A 12 -11.07 -5.95 1.56
N ASP A 13 -10.67 -6.55 2.69
CA ASP A 13 -10.25 -7.96 2.73
C ASP A 13 -11.37 -8.91 2.29
N ARG A 14 -12.62 -8.66 2.72
CA ARG A 14 -13.80 -9.43 2.28
C ARG A 14 -14.07 -9.28 0.77
N LEU A 15 -13.88 -8.08 0.21
CA LEU A 15 -14.02 -7.86 -1.22
C LEU A 15 -12.96 -8.64 -2.02
N LEU A 16 -11.71 -8.64 -1.56
CA LEU A 16 -10.63 -9.40 -2.19
C LEU A 16 -10.82 -10.92 -2.04
N THR A 17 -11.29 -11.36 -0.88
CA THR A 17 -11.66 -12.76 -0.60
C THR A 17 -12.76 -13.23 -1.55
N SER A 18 -13.84 -12.45 -1.68
CA SER A 18 -14.95 -12.80 -2.56
C SER A 18 -14.56 -12.74 -4.05
N PHE A 19 -13.69 -11.79 -4.43
CA PHE A 19 -13.07 -11.79 -5.75
C PHE A 19 -12.24 -13.05 -6.01
N PHE A 20 -11.37 -13.43 -5.06
CA PHE A 20 -10.52 -14.61 -5.21
C PHE A 20 -11.35 -15.88 -5.31
N ALA A 21 -12.38 -16.04 -4.47
CA ALA A 21 -13.21 -17.23 -4.43
C ALA A 21 -14.00 -17.43 -5.73
N GLY A 22 -14.71 -16.39 -6.20
CA GLY A 22 -15.70 -16.52 -7.27
C GLY A 22 -15.45 -15.66 -8.52
N TYR A 23 -14.23 -15.14 -8.71
CA TYR A 23 -13.86 -14.23 -9.80
C TYR A 23 -14.91 -13.14 -10.05
N ARG A 24 -14.99 -12.18 -9.12
CA ARG A 24 -15.96 -11.05 -9.14
C ARG A 24 -15.26 -9.71 -9.41
N PRO A 25 -14.92 -9.34 -10.67
CA PRO A 25 -14.11 -8.15 -10.97
C PRO A 25 -14.61 -6.84 -10.35
N ALA A 26 -15.93 -6.69 -10.20
CA ALA A 26 -16.53 -5.55 -9.54
C ALA A 26 -16.10 -5.40 -8.06
N GLU A 27 -15.93 -6.50 -7.34
CA GLU A 27 -15.45 -6.48 -5.95
C GLU A 27 -13.98 -6.12 -5.86
N PHE A 28 -13.15 -6.66 -6.76
CA PHE A 28 -11.76 -6.27 -6.87
C PHE A 28 -11.63 -4.77 -7.16
N ARG A 29 -12.38 -4.25 -8.13
CA ARG A 29 -12.40 -2.81 -8.45
C ARG A 29 -12.82 -1.98 -7.23
N ARG A 30 -13.84 -2.41 -6.49
CA ARG A 30 -14.27 -1.73 -5.25
C ARG A 30 -13.17 -1.71 -4.19
N ALA A 31 -12.46 -2.83 -3.99
CA ALA A 31 -11.34 -2.90 -3.07
C ALA A 31 -10.23 -1.91 -3.43
N VAL A 32 -9.79 -1.91 -4.69
CA VAL A 32 -8.73 -1.01 -5.17
C VAL A 32 -9.15 0.46 -5.07
N VAL A 33 -10.38 0.80 -5.47
CA VAL A 33 -10.92 2.18 -5.35
C VAL A 33 -10.99 2.64 -3.90
N SER A 34 -11.41 1.78 -2.97
CA SER A 34 -11.42 2.10 -1.53
C SER A 34 -10.03 2.46 -1.03
N ILE A 35 -8.99 1.72 -1.43
CA ILE A 35 -7.59 2.00 -1.06
C ILE A 35 -7.12 3.32 -1.69
N SER A 36 -7.29 3.49 -3.00
CA SER A 36 -6.87 4.71 -3.71
C SER A 36 -7.51 5.97 -3.13
N ARG A 37 -8.81 5.92 -2.80
CA ARG A 37 -9.53 7.04 -2.17
C ARG A 37 -8.96 7.39 -0.80
N TYR A 38 -8.64 6.40 0.02
CA TYR A 38 -8.07 6.63 1.34
C TYR A 38 -6.75 7.41 1.28
N TYR A 39 -5.91 7.12 0.28
CA TYR A 39 -4.63 7.80 0.07
C TYR A 39 -4.71 9.05 -0.81
N ASN A 40 -5.91 9.42 -1.27
CA ASN A 40 -6.14 10.49 -2.25
C ASN A 40 -5.26 10.32 -3.51
N LEU A 41 -5.27 9.11 -4.07
CA LEU A 41 -4.51 8.73 -5.26
C LEU A 41 -5.45 8.35 -6.41
N PRO A 42 -5.00 8.46 -7.67
CA PRO A 42 -5.67 7.83 -8.79
C PRO A 42 -5.84 6.32 -8.56
N THR A 43 -6.83 5.72 -9.22
CA THR A 43 -6.99 4.26 -9.21
C THR A 43 -5.97 3.63 -10.16
N PRO A 44 -5.09 2.71 -9.70
CA PRO A 44 -4.09 2.10 -10.55
C PRO A 44 -4.73 1.26 -11.66
N LYS A 45 -4.05 1.18 -12.80
CA LYS A 45 -4.40 0.22 -13.86
C LYS A 45 -3.85 -1.15 -13.48
N VAL A 46 -4.75 -2.11 -13.27
CA VAL A 46 -4.38 -3.50 -12.96
C VAL A 46 -4.53 -4.35 -14.23
N ALA A 47 -3.49 -5.09 -14.57
CA ALA A 47 -3.50 -6.09 -15.64
C ALA A 47 -3.24 -7.49 -15.06
N TRP A 48 -3.83 -8.51 -15.69
CA TRP A 48 -3.74 -9.90 -15.28
C TRP A 48 -2.74 -10.67 -16.14
N PHE A 49 -1.97 -11.55 -15.51
CA PHE A 49 -0.94 -12.35 -16.20
C PHE A 49 -1.10 -13.83 -15.89
N GLU A 50 -0.68 -14.65 -16.85
CA GLU A 50 -0.86 -16.09 -16.83
C GLU A 50 0.28 -16.83 -16.11
N TYR A 51 1.49 -16.28 -16.14
CA TYR A 51 2.68 -17.01 -15.71
C TYR A 51 3.18 -16.63 -14.31
N LEU A 52 3.56 -17.67 -13.56
CA LEU A 52 4.37 -17.59 -12.34
C LEU A 52 5.87 -17.41 -12.64
N ASP A 53 6.27 -17.45 -13.92
CA ASP A 53 7.68 -17.47 -14.37
C ASP A 53 8.44 -16.15 -14.24
N TRP A 54 7.94 -15.20 -13.44
CA TRP A 54 8.67 -14.00 -13.04
C TRP A 54 9.75 -14.30 -11.98
N GLY A 55 10.24 -15.54 -11.94
CA GLY A 55 11.39 -15.99 -11.16
C GLY A 55 11.25 -15.95 -9.63
N LYS A 56 10.30 -15.19 -9.06
CA LYS A 56 10.09 -15.00 -7.61
C LYS A 56 8.87 -14.16 -7.19
N SER A 57 8.23 -13.39 -8.08
CA SER A 57 7.16 -12.45 -7.67
C SER A 57 5.76 -12.86 -8.17
N GLY A 58 4.76 -12.75 -7.29
CA GLY A 58 3.34 -12.99 -7.61
C GLY A 58 2.62 -11.78 -8.23
N GLY A 59 3.36 -10.69 -8.39
CA GLY A 59 2.92 -9.42 -8.93
C GLY A 59 4.13 -8.55 -9.27
N ARG A 60 3.86 -7.42 -9.92
CA ARG A 60 4.84 -6.36 -10.15
C ARG A 60 4.15 -5.03 -10.33
N THR A 61 4.65 -4.01 -9.64
CA THR A 61 4.24 -2.63 -9.82
C THR A 61 5.32 -1.87 -10.58
N TYR A 62 4.91 -1.13 -11.60
CA TYR A 62 5.79 -0.36 -12.48
C TYR A 62 5.83 1.11 -12.06
N GLU A 63 6.87 1.80 -12.50
CA GLU A 63 7.08 3.22 -12.19
C GLU A 63 5.97 4.12 -12.73
N ASP A 64 5.33 3.72 -13.83
CA ASP A 64 4.16 4.39 -14.42
C ASP A 64 2.86 4.19 -13.61
N GLY A 65 2.93 3.47 -12.48
CA GLY A 65 1.80 3.18 -11.60
C GLY A 65 0.91 2.03 -12.09
N LYS A 66 1.28 1.33 -13.16
CA LYS A 66 0.60 0.10 -13.58
C LYS A 66 0.95 -1.03 -12.61
N ILE A 67 -0.03 -1.90 -12.36
CA ILE A 67 0.14 -3.08 -11.52
C ILE A 67 -0.15 -4.33 -12.35
N HIS A 68 0.78 -5.27 -12.34
CA HIS A 68 0.62 -6.60 -12.89
C HIS A 68 0.40 -7.59 -11.75
N LEU A 69 -0.62 -8.42 -11.85
CA LEU A 69 -0.93 -9.47 -10.87
C LEU A 69 -1.17 -10.80 -11.57
N VAL A 70 -0.76 -11.89 -10.92
CA VAL A 70 -1.18 -13.23 -11.33
C VAL A 70 -2.69 -13.35 -11.15
N HIS A 71 -3.37 -13.82 -12.19
CA HIS A 71 -4.81 -14.03 -12.15
C HIS A 71 -5.19 -15.01 -11.03
N PRO A 72 -6.26 -14.76 -10.22
CA PRO A 72 -6.61 -15.63 -9.09
C PRO A 72 -6.85 -17.09 -9.50
N GLU A 73 -7.49 -17.33 -10.66
CA GLU A 73 -7.68 -18.70 -11.16
C GLU A 73 -6.37 -19.40 -11.53
N ASN A 74 -5.38 -18.67 -12.05
CA ASN A 74 -4.07 -19.25 -12.35
C ASN A 74 -3.27 -19.48 -11.08
N TRP A 75 -3.40 -18.58 -10.10
CA TRP A 75 -2.82 -18.76 -8.78
C TRP A 75 -3.32 -20.03 -8.10
N LYS A 76 -4.63 -20.30 -8.12
CA LYS A 76 -5.23 -21.53 -7.55
C LYS A 76 -4.63 -22.82 -8.15
N ARG A 77 -4.20 -22.78 -9.41
CA ARG A 77 -3.57 -23.90 -10.13
C ARG A 77 -2.06 -24.04 -9.86
N GLY A 78 -1.45 -23.09 -9.15
CA GLY A 78 -0.02 -23.12 -8.82
C GLY A 78 0.34 -24.27 -7.89
N ARG A 79 1.52 -24.89 -8.07
CA ARG A 79 2.01 -25.96 -7.17
C ARG A 79 2.61 -25.43 -5.87
N LYS A 80 3.37 -24.33 -5.95
CA LYS A 80 4.10 -23.74 -4.80
C LYS A 80 3.35 -22.60 -4.12
N TYR A 81 2.57 -21.83 -4.89
CA TYR A 81 1.87 -20.63 -4.44
C TYR A 81 0.42 -20.70 -4.92
N ASN A 82 -0.49 -21.14 -4.05
CA ASN A 82 -1.90 -21.34 -4.37
C ASN A 82 -2.89 -20.87 -3.29
N SER A 83 -2.39 -20.37 -2.15
CA SER A 83 -3.27 -19.96 -1.07
C SER A 83 -3.87 -18.57 -1.32
N GLU A 84 -5.15 -18.41 -0.98
CA GLU A 84 -5.88 -17.14 -1.01
C GLU A 84 -5.14 -16.06 -0.23
N ARG A 85 -4.74 -16.36 1.02
CA ARG A 85 -4.10 -15.38 1.90
C ARG A 85 -2.80 -14.86 1.31
N ARG A 86 -2.03 -15.71 0.62
CA ARG A 86 -0.79 -15.30 -0.06
C ARG A 86 -1.08 -14.47 -1.30
N TRP A 87 -2.13 -14.79 -2.05
CA TRP A 87 -2.56 -13.97 -3.18
C TRP A 87 -3.01 -12.58 -2.72
N ILE A 88 -3.88 -12.50 -1.71
CA ILE A 88 -4.34 -11.23 -1.12
C ILE A 88 -3.16 -10.41 -0.58
N ASN A 89 -2.21 -11.06 0.12
CA ASN A 89 -0.99 -10.40 0.57
C ASN A 89 -0.19 -9.81 -0.60
N THR A 90 -0.07 -10.54 -1.70
CA THR A 90 0.58 -10.07 -2.93
C THR A 90 -0.13 -8.84 -3.50
N VAL A 91 -1.46 -8.83 -3.54
CA VAL A 91 -2.23 -7.65 -3.95
C VAL A 91 -1.92 -6.44 -3.06
N TYR A 92 -1.88 -6.62 -1.73
CA TYR A 92 -1.53 -5.54 -0.81
C TYR A 92 -0.08 -5.08 -0.99
N HIS A 93 0.85 -6.00 -1.25
CA HIS A 93 2.25 -5.69 -1.50
C HIS A 93 2.40 -4.77 -2.73
N GLU A 94 1.78 -5.15 -3.85
CA GLU A 94 1.83 -4.35 -5.08
C GLU A 94 1.10 -3.01 -4.94
N LEU A 95 -0.07 -2.98 -4.29
CA LEU A 95 -0.75 -1.72 -3.99
C LEU A 95 0.09 -0.83 -3.06
N GLY A 96 0.83 -1.43 -2.13
CA GLY A 96 1.82 -0.75 -1.31
C GLY A 96 2.87 -0.07 -2.16
N HIS A 97 3.49 -0.80 -3.10
CA HIS A 97 4.42 -0.23 -4.07
C HIS A 97 3.80 0.93 -4.84
N TYR A 98 2.60 0.76 -5.39
CA TYR A 98 1.91 1.83 -6.12
C TYR A 98 1.74 3.09 -5.28
N ILE A 99 1.27 2.94 -4.03
CA ILE A 99 1.14 4.06 -3.09
C ILE A 99 2.51 4.70 -2.83
N PHE A 100 3.58 3.90 -2.72
CA PHE A 100 4.96 4.39 -2.57
C PHE A 100 5.44 5.21 -3.76
N TRP A 101 5.21 4.73 -4.98
CA TRP A 101 5.63 5.38 -6.21
C TRP A 101 4.85 6.66 -6.52
N VAL A 102 3.52 6.60 -6.51
CA VAL A 102 2.68 7.74 -6.97
C VAL A 102 2.62 8.90 -5.98
N ASP A 103 3.01 8.67 -4.72
CA ASP A 103 3.06 9.70 -3.68
C ASP A 103 4.49 10.11 -3.33
N ALA A 104 5.42 10.03 -4.28
CA ALA A 104 6.84 10.31 -4.07
C ALA A 104 7.08 11.73 -3.56
N GLU A 105 6.45 12.74 -4.18
CA GLU A 105 6.65 14.16 -3.86
C GLU A 105 6.20 14.52 -2.44
N ARG A 106 4.99 14.11 -2.03
CA ARG A 106 4.50 14.35 -0.66
C ARG A 106 5.38 13.66 0.38
N LYS A 107 5.93 12.50 0.05
CA LYS A 107 6.84 11.75 0.92
C LYS A 107 8.21 12.39 1.00
N ALA A 108 8.76 12.86 -0.13
CA ALA A 108 10.00 13.62 -0.18
C ALA A 108 9.88 14.88 0.68
N ASN A 109 8.78 15.63 0.55
CA ASN A 109 8.50 16.80 1.38
C ASN A 109 8.35 16.47 2.88
N THR A 110 7.61 15.40 3.22
CA THR A 110 7.48 14.96 4.62
C THR A 110 8.82 14.50 5.21
N PHE A 111 9.61 13.79 4.41
CA PHE A 111 10.96 13.34 4.77
C PHE A 111 11.88 14.53 5.02
N ALA A 112 11.97 15.46 4.06
CA ALA A 112 12.78 16.67 4.16
C ALA A 112 12.39 17.52 5.38
N TYR A 113 11.10 17.76 5.59
CA TYR A 113 10.60 18.49 6.75
C TYR A 113 11.02 17.84 8.07
N ARG A 114 10.92 16.51 8.19
CA ARG A 114 11.31 15.77 9.40
C ARG A 114 12.82 15.72 9.61
N MET A 115 13.60 15.69 8.54
CA MET A 115 15.06 15.72 8.60
C MET A 115 15.58 17.07 9.11
N VAL A 116 14.91 18.18 8.78
CA VAL A 116 15.30 19.53 9.23
C VAL A 116 14.74 19.85 10.62
N ARG A 117 13.54 19.35 10.95
CA ARG A 117 12.87 19.64 12.22
C ARG A 117 13.66 19.12 13.42
N GLY A 118 14.16 20.04 14.25
CA GLY A 118 14.88 19.74 15.49
C GLY A 118 16.40 19.63 15.36
N VAL A 119 16.94 19.74 14.14
CA VAL A 119 18.40 19.80 13.89
C VAL A 119 18.93 21.22 14.09
N ASN A 120 18.15 22.22 13.69
CA ASN A 120 18.44 23.62 14.02
C ASN A 120 17.87 23.92 15.41
N GLY A 121 18.74 23.88 16.42
CA GLY A 121 18.41 23.93 17.85
C GLY A 121 17.91 25.28 18.37
N ASP A 122 16.82 25.84 17.83
CA ASP A 122 16.16 27.02 18.39
C ASP A 122 15.06 26.68 19.43
N GLY A 123 15.10 25.47 19.99
CA GLY A 123 14.18 25.02 21.05
C GLY A 123 14.78 24.96 22.46
N ALA A 124 16.09 25.18 22.63
CA ALA A 124 16.79 24.92 23.89
C ALA A 124 17.10 26.17 24.74
N ARG A 125 16.33 27.27 24.61
CA ARG A 125 16.59 28.51 25.40
C ARG A 125 15.45 29.04 26.28
N ASN A 126 14.33 28.34 26.45
CA ASN A 126 13.22 28.83 27.29
C ASN A 126 12.80 27.90 28.45
N GLY A 127 13.73 27.07 28.96
CA GLY A 127 13.39 26.04 29.95
C GLY A 127 13.88 26.23 31.39
N ARG A 128 14.85 27.11 31.69
CA ARG A 128 15.44 27.20 33.06
C ARG A 128 15.97 28.59 33.41
N GLN A 129 15.08 29.58 33.48
CA GLN A 129 15.35 30.81 34.24
C GLN A 129 14.15 31.14 35.14
N ARG A 130 13.69 30.14 35.90
CA ARG A 130 12.74 30.30 37.00
C ARG A 130 13.20 29.48 38.20
N ARG A 131 14.35 29.85 38.75
CA ARG A 131 14.66 29.67 40.17
C ARG A 131 15.34 30.94 40.66
N ARG A 132 14.51 31.85 41.18
CA ARG A 132 14.83 32.89 42.17
C ARG A 132 15.78 32.28 43.22
N ALA A 133 16.94 32.81 43.57
CA ALA A 133 17.24 34.14 44.11
C ALA A 133 16.34 34.49 45.31
N ARG A 134 16.88 34.21 46.50
CA ARG A 134 16.36 34.42 47.87
C ARG A 134 15.51 33.30 48.43
#